data_AF-A0A6A7K1M4-F1
#
_entry.id   AF-A0A6A7K1M4-F1
#
_cell.length_a   1.000
_cell.length_b   1.000
_cell.length_c   1.000
_cell.angle_alpha   90.00
_cell.angle_beta   90.00
_cell.angle_gamma   90.00
#
_symmetry.space_group_name_H-M   'P 1'
#
loop_
_entity.id
_entity.type
_entity.pdbx_description
1 polymer ?
#
loop_
_entity_poly.entity_id
_entity_poly.type
_entity_poly.pdbx_seq_one_letter_code
_entity_poly.pdbx_strand_id
1 'polypeptide(L)'
;MRHWFKKEFILFANVQLSLDEDSVYKLSRSLASEMYDKKLVSVLVGNTLINAVFALLKEKQLDKARVILNATCQLNFSQNDLLTKVRIKFMKALLNYIDTGKEYPIRQFLDSLEDGHLKESWIFAFLQIKNIYNHGNN
;
A
#
# COMPACT_ATOMS: atom_id res chain seq x y z
N MET A 1 -8.70 -11.20 21.69
CA MET A 1 -8.50 -11.04 20.24
C MET A 1 -9.66 -10.23 19.68
N ARG A 2 -9.39 -9.15 18.94
CA ARG A 2 -10.43 -8.49 18.14
C ARG A 2 -10.52 -9.26 16.82
N HIS A 3 -11.61 -9.97 16.61
CA HIS A 3 -11.84 -10.63 15.32
C HIS A 3 -12.29 -9.59 14.30
N TRP A 4 -11.68 -9.65 13.12
CA TRP A 4 -12.09 -8.83 11.99
C TRP A 4 -13.24 -9.50 11.25
N PHE A 5 -14.42 -8.90 11.31
CA PHE A 5 -15.56 -9.27 10.48
C PHE A 5 -15.45 -8.66 9.09
N LYS A 6 -16.17 -9.28 8.12
CA LYS A 6 -16.20 -8.79 6.73
C LYS A 6 -16.58 -7.32 6.61
N LYS A 7 -17.54 -6.87 7.41
CA LYS A 7 -17.99 -5.48 7.40
C LYS A 7 -16.92 -4.52 7.92
N GLU A 8 -16.10 -4.94 8.88
CA GLU A 8 -15.08 -4.10 9.49
C GLU A 8 -13.91 -3.84 8.56
N PHE A 9 -13.43 -4.87 7.84
CA PHE A 9 -12.38 -4.63 6.85
C PHE A 9 -12.88 -3.79 5.67
N ILE A 10 -14.16 -3.93 5.25
CA ILE A 10 -14.75 -3.09 4.20
C ILE A 10 -14.84 -1.65 4.68
N LEU A 11 -15.34 -1.44 5.91
CA LEU A 11 -15.42 -0.11 6.50
C LEU A 11 -14.04 0.52 6.56
N PHE A 12 -13.06 -0.20 7.13
CA PHE A 12 -11.69 0.28 7.22
C PHE A 12 -11.13 0.65 5.86
N ALA A 13 -11.28 -0.21 4.84
CA ALA A 13 -10.81 0.04 3.47
C ALA A 13 -11.32 1.35 2.87
N ASN A 14 -12.53 1.78 3.24
CA ASN A 14 -13.18 2.97 2.70
C ASN A 14 -12.89 4.26 3.48
N VAL A 15 -12.50 4.16 4.76
CA VAL A 15 -12.34 5.35 5.63
C VAL A 15 -10.87 5.71 5.91
N GLN A 16 -9.90 4.98 5.36
CA GLN A 16 -8.47 5.14 5.71
C GLN A 16 -7.94 6.57 5.53
N LEU A 17 -8.41 7.29 4.50
CA LEU A 17 -8.01 8.67 4.23
C LEU A 17 -8.66 9.70 5.16
N SER A 18 -9.63 9.29 5.98
CA SER A 18 -10.31 10.12 6.98
C SER A 18 -9.86 9.83 8.41
N LEU A 19 -8.95 8.86 8.58
CA LEU A 19 -8.37 8.50 9.87
C LEU A 19 -7.00 9.17 10.04
N ASP A 20 -6.62 9.42 11.29
CA ASP A 20 -5.24 9.79 11.61
C ASP A 20 -4.27 8.64 11.31
N GLU A 21 -3.01 8.99 11.10
CA GLU A 21 -1.96 8.05 10.69
C GLU A 21 -1.73 6.93 11.71
N ASP A 22 -1.99 7.23 12.99
CA ASP A 22 -1.84 6.32 14.10
C ASP A 22 -2.93 5.26 14.11
N SER A 23 -4.18 5.67 13.87
CA SER A 23 -5.33 4.79 13.66
C SER A 23 -5.14 3.91 12.43
N VAL A 24 -4.71 4.48 11.29
CA VAL A 24 -4.40 3.72 10.08
C VAL A 24 -3.35 2.63 10.38
N TYR A 25 -2.25 3.00 11.03
CA TYR A 25 -1.19 2.05 11.37
C TYR A 25 -1.66 0.94 12.30
N LYS A 26 -2.33 1.27 13.41
CA LYS A 26 -2.79 0.29 14.41
C LYS A 26 -3.80 -0.69 13.82
N LEU A 27 -4.76 -0.20 13.03
CA LEU A 27 -5.75 -1.04 12.37
C LEU A 27 -5.11 -1.93 11.30
N SER A 28 -4.19 -1.42 10.49
CA SER A 28 -3.45 -2.22 9.51
C SER A 28 -2.58 -3.30 10.15
N ARG A 29 -1.89 -2.99 11.27
CA ARG A 29 -1.14 -3.99 12.04
C ARG A 29 -2.05 -5.09 12.56
N SER A 30 -3.19 -4.72 13.14
CA SER A 30 -4.16 -5.67 13.66
C SER A 30 -4.71 -6.56 12.55
N LEU A 31 -5.09 -5.99 11.40
CA LEU A 31 -5.60 -6.74 10.26
C LEU A 31 -4.55 -7.70 9.71
N ALA A 32 -3.31 -7.24 9.49
CA ALA A 32 -2.23 -8.09 8.99
C ALA A 32 -1.93 -9.25 9.96
N SER A 33 -1.94 -8.99 11.27
CA SER A 33 -1.72 -10.02 12.29
C SER A 33 -2.81 -11.09 12.28
N GLU A 34 -4.09 -10.70 12.15
CA GLU A 34 -5.22 -11.64 12.09
C GLU A 34 -5.17 -12.52 10.82
N MET A 35 -4.54 -12.02 9.76
CA MET A 35 -4.45 -12.69 8.46
C MET A 35 -3.20 -13.56 8.29
N TYR A 36 -2.21 -13.45 9.18
CA TYR A 36 -0.91 -14.09 9.05
C TYR A 36 -0.99 -15.62 8.90
N ASP A 37 -1.77 -16.28 9.74
CA ASP A 37 -1.92 -17.76 9.72
C ASP A 37 -3.08 -18.24 8.84
N LYS A 38 -3.70 -17.35 8.04
CA LYS A 38 -4.81 -17.75 7.19
C LYS A 38 -4.29 -18.51 5.97
N LYS A 39 -4.88 -19.69 5.72
CA LYS A 39 -4.56 -20.54 4.57
C LYS A 39 -4.66 -19.80 3.23
N LEU A 40 -5.55 -18.83 3.10
CA LEU A 40 -5.64 -17.98 1.91
C LEU A 40 -6.20 -16.61 2.31
N VAL A 41 -5.51 -15.56 1.90
CA VAL A 41 -5.93 -14.17 2.13
C VAL A 41 -6.64 -13.64 0.90
N SER A 42 -7.79 -12.98 1.13
CA SER A 42 -8.58 -12.39 0.05
C SER A 42 -7.90 -11.17 -0.57
N VAL A 43 -8.15 -10.94 -1.86
CA VAL A 43 -7.69 -9.75 -2.61
C VAL A 43 -8.07 -8.45 -1.88
N LEU A 44 -9.24 -8.41 -1.26
CA LEU A 44 -9.74 -7.23 -0.56
C LEU A 44 -8.88 -6.87 0.66
N VAL A 45 -8.37 -7.85 1.39
CA VAL A 45 -7.41 -7.61 2.48
C VAL A 45 -6.10 -7.03 1.91
N GLY A 46 -5.60 -7.60 0.81
CA GLY A 46 -4.41 -7.08 0.12
C GLY A 46 -4.59 -5.62 -0.29
N ASN A 47 -5.70 -5.30 -0.96
CA ASN A 47 -6.05 -3.94 -1.35
C ASN A 47 -6.13 -2.98 -0.15
N THR A 48 -6.77 -3.42 0.95
CA THR A 48 -6.94 -2.63 2.17
C THR A 48 -5.59 -2.30 2.81
N LEU A 49 -4.69 -3.28 2.94
CA LEU A 49 -3.37 -3.08 3.53
C LEU A 49 -2.47 -2.22 2.65
N ILE A 50 -2.52 -2.40 1.33
CA ILE A 50 -1.76 -1.57 0.38
C ILE A 50 -2.26 -0.12 0.37
N ASN A 51 -3.58 0.11 0.42
CA ASN A 51 -4.14 1.46 0.52
C ASN A 51 -3.65 2.14 1.82
N ALA A 52 -3.57 1.40 2.91
CA ALA A 52 -3.04 1.93 4.17
C ALA A 52 -1.55 2.28 4.08
N VAL A 53 -0.74 1.47 3.38
CA VAL A 53 0.66 1.84 3.07
C VAL A 53 0.69 3.18 2.34
N PHE A 54 -0.14 3.36 1.31
CA PHE A 54 -0.19 4.60 0.55
C PHE A 54 -0.65 5.79 1.39
N ALA A 55 -1.67 5.61 2.24
CA ALA A 55 -2.13 6.64 3.19
C ALA A 55 -1.01 7.07 4.14
N LEU A 56 -0.29 6.10 4.74
CA LEU A 56 0.85 6.38 5.60
C LEU A 56 1.98 7.11 4.87
N LEU A 57 2.25 6.76 3.60
CA LEU A 57 3.24 7.47 2.79
C LEU A 57 2.84 8.93 2.55
N LYS A 58 1.55 9.22 2.33
CA LYS A 58 1.06 10.60 2.17
C LYS A 58 1.27 11.43 3.44
N GLU A 59 1.11 10.82 4.61
CA GLU A 59 1.37 11.45 5.93
C GLU A 59 2.84 11.40 6.36
N LYS A 60 3.76 11.12 5.42
CA LYS A 60 5.22 11.02 5.66
C LYS A 60 5.63 10.00 6.73
N GLN A 61 4.78 9.01 7.03
CA GLN A 61 5.03 7.96 8.02
C GLN A 61 5.79 6.77 7.39
N LEU A 62 7.02 7.02 6.94
CA LEU A 62 7.79 6.06 6.15
C LEU A 62 8.02 4.72 6.86
N ASP A 63 8.41 4.76 8.14
CA ASP A 63 8.69 3.55 8.92
C ASP A 63 7.44 2.71 9.15
N LYS A 64 6.32 3.36 9.48
CA LYS A 64 5.01 2.69 9.63
C LYS A 64 4.59 2.04 8.32
N ALA A 65 4.74 2.74 7.19
CA ALA A 65 4.43 2.22 5.86
C ALA A 65 5.26 0.97 5.53
N ARG A 66 6.57 0.97 5.84
CA ARG A 66 7.44 -0.22 5.65
C ARG A 66 6.98 -1.41 6.48
N VAL A 67 6.63 -1.19 7.75
CA VAL A 67 6.14 -2.26 8.63
C VAL A 67 4.88 -2.90 8.06
N ILE A 68 3.92 -2.10 7.60
CA ILE A 68 2.68 -2.62 7.00
C ILE A 68 2.96 -3.33 5.68
N LEU A 69 3.79 -2.78 4.80
CA LEU A 69 4.12 -3.42 3.52
C LEU A 69 4.84 -4.75 3.73
N ASN A 70 5.79 -4.81 4.66
CA ASN A 70 6.51 -6.04 4.99
C ASN A 70 5.56 -7.10 5.54
N ALA A 71 4.68 -6.73 6.47
CA ALA A 71 3.66 -7.65 6.99
C ALA A 71 2.73 -8.15 5.88
N THR A 72 2.32 -7.26 4.98
CA THR A 72 1.48 -7.61 3.81
C THR A 72 2.20 -8.60 2.90
N CYS A 73 3.50 -8.43 2.63
CA CYS A 73 4.28 -9.34 1.78
C CYS A 73 4.40 -10.76 2.35
N GLN A 74 4.20 -10.95 3.66
CA GLN A 74 4.24 -12.27 4.30
C GLN A 74 2.89 -13.00 4.27
N LEU A 75 1.81 -12.34 3.83
CA LEU A 75 0.48 -12.94 3.77
C LEU A 75 0.34 -13.91 2.60
N ASN A 76 -0.42 -14.99 2.83
CA ASN A 76 -0.63 -16.02 1.81
C ASN A 76 -1.72 -15.63 0.79
N PHE A 77 -1.36 -14.79 -0.18
CA PHE A 77 -2.24 -14.44 -1.31
C PHE A 77 -2.26 -15.54 -2.37
N SER A 78 -3.36 -15.61 -3.12
CA SER A 78 -3.46 -16.52 -4.28
C SER A 78 -2.36 -16.22 -5.29
N GLN A 79 -1.77 -17.26 -5.89
CA GLN A 79 -0.83 -17.06 -7.00
C GLN A 79 -1.47 -16.35 -8.20
N ASN A 80 -2.79 -16.49 -8.35
CA ASN A 80 -3.59 -15.86 -9.39
C ASN A 80 -3.97 -14.40 -9.07
N ASP A 81 -3.64 -13.90 -7.86
CA ASP A 81 -3.84 -12.49 -7.51
C ASP A 81 -2.70 -11.63 -8.08
N LEU A 82 -2.74 -11.45 -9.40
CA LEU A 82 -1.78 -10.63 -10.14
C LEU A 82 -1.84 -9.17 -9.72
N LEU A 83 -3.03 -8.65 -9.41
CA LEU A 83 -3.22 -7.25 -9.03
C LEU A 83 -2.49 -6.91 -7.73
N THR A 84 -2.67 -7.71 -6.67
CA THR A 84 -1.96 -7.49 -5.40
C THR A 84 -0.45 -7.55 -5.60
N LYS A 85 0.05 -8.47 -6.42
CA LYS A 85 1.48 -8.58 -6.74
C LYS A 85 2.02 -7.32 -7.44
N VAL A 86 1.31 -6.80 -8.43
CA VAL A 86 1.68 -5.56 -9.14
C VAL A 86 1.68 -4.37 -8.17
N ARG A 87 0.66 -4.27 -7.31
CA ARG A 87 0.57 -3.23 -6.28
C ARG A 87 1.71 -3.29 -5.26
N ILE A 88 2.11 -4.47 -4.81
CA ILE A 88 3.28 -4.62 -3.94
C ILE A 88 4.56 -4.15 -4.64
N LYS A 89 4.76 -4.50 -5.92
CA LYS A 89 5.92 -4.04 -6.71
C LYS A 89 5.96 -2.52 -6.81
N PHE A 90 4.81 -1.90 -7.09
CA PHE A 90 4.70 -0.43 -7.11
C PHE A 90 5.05 0.20 -5.77
N MET A 91 4.53 -0.31 -4.65
CA MET A 91 4.84 0.23 -3.32
C MET A 91 6.33 0.11 -2.99
N LYS A 92 6.98 -0.99 -3.38
CA LYS A 92 8.43 -1.14 -3.24
C LYS A 92 9.21 -0.14 -4.10
N ALA A 93 8.77 0.10 -5.33
CA ALA A 93 9.37 1.11 -6.21
C ALA A 93 9.21 2.53 -5.66
N LEU A 94 8.04 2.86 -5.07
CA LEU A 94 7.79 4.12 -4.39
C LEU A 94 8.71 4.33 -3.19
N LEU A 95 8.83 3.33 -2.30
CA LEU A 95 9.74 3.40 -1.16
C LEU A 95 11.19 3.61 -1.60
N ASN A 96 11.63 2.88 -2.63
CA ASN A 96 12.98 3.06 -3.19
C ASN A 96 13.19 4.47 -3.75
N TYR A 97 12.18 5.03 -4.43
CA TYR A 97 12.23 6.42 -4.89
C TYR A 97 12.35 7.40 -3.72
N ILE A 98 11.54 7.23 -2.66
CA ILE A 98 11.60 8.07 -1.45
C ILE A 98 13.00 8.03 -0.81
N ASP A 99 13.61 6.84 -0.72
CA ASP A 99 14.94 6.66 -0.10
C ASP A 99 16.08 7.27 -0.92
N THR A 100 16.00 7.17 -2.25
CA THR A 100 17.15 7.42 -3.13
C THR A 100 17.02 8.69 -3.96
N GLY A 101 15.82 9.26 -4.06
CA GLY A 101 15.48 10.31 -5.02
C GLY A 101 15.53 9.86 -6.49
N LYS A 102 15.89 8.61 -6.78
CA LYS A 102 16.07 8.11 -8.16
C LYS A 102 14.74 7.69 -8.76
N GLU A 103 14.33 8.37 -9.83
CA GLU A 103 13.09 8.07 -10.53
C GLU A 103 13.18 6.89 -11.50
N TYR A 104 14.38 6.51 -11.92
CA TYR A 104 14.56 5.48 -12.95
C TYR A 104 13.83 4.16 -12.62
N PRO A 105 13.94 3.58 -11.40
CA PRO A 105 13.25 2.32 -11.08
C PRO A 105 11.73 2.41 -11.14
N ILE A 106 11.14 3.51 -10.68
CA ILE A 106 9.68 3.68 -10.72
C ILE A 106 9.19 3.99 -12.13
N ARG A 107 9.96 4.73 -12.95
CA ARG A 107 9.65 4.94 -14.37
C ARG A 107 9.67 3.61 -15.14
N GLN A 108 10.70 2.79 -14.92
CA GLN A 108 10.78 1.46 -15.54
C GLN A 108 9.57 0.59 -15.15
N PHE A 109 9.13 0.63 -13.89
CA PHE A 109 7.90 -0.06 -13.48
C PHE A 109 6.68 0.48 -14.24
N LEU A 110 6.48 1.80 -14.28
CA LEU A 110 5.33 2.43 -14.92
C LEU A 110 5.31 2.16 -16.44
N ASP A 111 6.47 2.12 -17.08
CA ASP A 111 6.60 1.82 -18.50
C ASP A 111 6.37 0.35 -18.85
N SER A 112 6.50 -0.56 -17.88
CA SER A 112 6.18 -1.98 -18.05
C SER A 112 4.69 -2.29 -17.99
N LEU A 113 3.83 -1.32 -17.66
CA LEU A 113 2.38 -1.50 -17.60
C LEU A 113 1.78 -1.42 -19.01
N GLU A 114 1.12 -2.51 -19.44
CA GLU A 114 0.51 -2.61 -20.78
C GLU A 114 -0.82 -1.87 -20.91
N ASP A 115 -1.61 -1.80 -19.83
CA ASP A 115 -2.91 -1.13 -19.82
C ASP A 115 -2.74 0.38 -19.60
N GLY A 116 -3.12 1.18 -20.61
CA GLY A 116 -2.98 2.63 -20.60
C GLY A 116 -3.79 3.35 -19.51
N HIS A 117 -5.03 2.91 -19.23
CA HIS A 117 -5.87 3.53 -18.21
C HIS A 117 -5.37 3.22 -16.80
N LEU A 118 -4.94 1.98 -16.57
CA LEU A 118 -4.28 1.63 -15.31
C LEU A 118 -3.00 2.45 -15.17
N LYS A 119 -2.16 2.52 -16.20
CA LYS A 119 -0.90 3.28 -16.21
C LYS A 119 -1.10 4.73 -15.75
N GLU A 120 -2.12 5.44 -16.24
CA GLU A 120 -2.45 6.81 -15.81
C GLU A 120 -2.70 6.90 -14.30
N SER A 121 -3.46 5.95 -13.74
CA SER A 121 -3.75 5.92 -12.30
C SER A 121 -2.49 5.73 -11.44
N TRP A 122 -1.55 4.87 -11.89
CA TRP A 122 -0.28 4.66 -11.20
C TRP A 122 0.66 5.86 -11.32
N ILE A 123 0.70 6.50 -12.49
CA ILE A 123 1.45 7.75 -12.71
C ILE A 123 0.93 8.83 -11.75
N PHE A 124 -0.40 9.01 -11.69
CA PHE A 124 -1.01 9.98 -10.80
C PHE A 124 -0.64 9.71 -9.34
N ALA A 125 -0.75 8.45 -8.88
CA ALA A 125 -0.35 8.07 -7.53
C ALA A 125 1.14 8.35 -7.24
N PHE A 126 2.03 8.08 -8.21
CA PHE A 126 3.44 8.43 -8.09
C PHE A 126 3.66 9.94 -7.98
N LEU A 127 3.01 10.74 -8.84
CA LEU A 127 3.14 12.20 -8.82
C LEU A 127 2.67 12.81 -7.50
N GLN A 128 1.62 12.25 -6.88
CA GLN A 128 1.20 12.67 -5.54
C GLN A 128 2.30 12.49 -4.50
N ILE A 129 2.92 11.29 -4.46
CA ILE A 129 4.03 11.02 -3.53
C ILE A 129 5.24 11.89 -3.85
N LYS A 130 5.64 11.98 -5.13
CA LYS A 130 6.74 12.85 -5.57
C LYS A 130 6.53 14.29 -5.11
N ASN A 131 5.33 14.84 -5.25
CA ASN A 131 5.04 16.20 -4.82
C ASN A 131 5.20 16.38 -3.30
N ILE A 132 4.68 15.44 -2.49
CA ILE A 132 4.76 15.47 -1.02
C ILE A 132 6.22 15.44 -0.53
N TYR A 133 7.05 14.59 -1.13
CA TYR A 133 8.43 14.38 -0.69
C TYR A 133 9.44 15.38 -1.29
N ASN A 134 9.12 16.00 -2.43
CA ASN A 134 9.98 17.03 -3.03
C ASN A 134 9.63 18.47 -2.60
N HIS A 135 8.37 18.76 -2.22
CA HIS A 135 7.94 20.14 -1.91
C HIS A 135 7.56 20.34 -0.43
N GLY A 136 7.61 19.31 0.40
CA GLY A 136 7.25 19.40 1.81
C GLY A 136 8.36 19.86 2.75
N ASN A 137 9.36 20.59 2.25
CA ASN A 137 10.45 21.23 3.01
C ASN A 137 10.36 22.77 2.92
N ASN A 138 9.16 23.32 3.20
CA ASN A 138 8.98 24.74 3.47
C ASN A 138 8.59 24.91 4.94
#